data_AF-Q0A9H4-F1
#
_entry.id   AF-Q0A9H4-F1
#
_cell.length_a   1.000
_cell.length_b   1.000
_cell.length_c   1.000
_cell.angle_alpha   90.00
_cell.angle_beta   90.00
_cell.angle_gamma   90.00
#
_symmetry.space_group_name_H-M   'P 1'
#
loop_
_entity.id
_entity.type
_entity.pdbx_description
1 polymer ?
#
loop_
_entity_poly.entity_id
_entity_poly.type
_entity_poly.pdbx_seq_one_letter_code
_entity_poly.pdbx_strand_id
1 'polypeptide(L)'
;MTIIETMKSRMARAGMVAAVCGALALGTGVAGTAMAQQQGGQGMEQAQQAQMRLQEIHQQLGELQQQTLEDNAGLRQEQEDLEEMAVTTMESMGHDPRGNIERLEELRDQLQAAEGDPEQQQSLFEAFQEERMALEEAQRDAMEDEAFMEAQQDFQDNLLAAMRADHPETDDLIAEFEEIQQEMMQMQQQGGGMQGGGIQ
;
A
#
# COMPACT_ATOMS: atom_id res chain seq x y z
N MET A 1 -1.76 -10.87 41.09
CA MET A 1 -1.72 -9.54 40.46
C MET A 1 -0.50 -9.58 39.56
N THR A 2 -0.73 -10.03 38.33
CA THR A 2 0.26 -10.70 37.47
C THR A 2 0.47 -9.83 36.23
N ILE A 3 1.73 -9.72 35.82
CA ILE A 3 2.27 -8.85 34.75
C ILE A 3 1.49 -8.94 33.41
N ILE A 4 0.73 -10.03 33.22
CA ILE A 4 -0.15 -10.31 32.08
C ILE A 4 -1.29 -9.28 31.91
N GLU A 5 -1.82 -8.67 32.98
CA GLU A 5 -2.89 -7.65 32.84
C GLU A 5 -2.38 -6.31 32.30
N THR A 6 -1.09 -6.02 32.48
CA THR A 6 -0.47 -4.77 32.00
C THR A 6 -0.21 -4.76 30.49
N MET A 7 -0.18 -5.93 29.83
CA MET A 7 0.04 -6.01 28.37
C MET A 7 -1.26 -5.81 27.57
N LYS A 8 -2.39 -6.34 28.05
CA LYS A 8 -3.71 -6.14 27.41
C LYS A 8 -4.15 -4.66 27.37
N SER A 9 -3.72 -3.86 28.35
CA SER A 9 -4.05 -2.43 28.38
C SER A 9 -3.18 -1.56 27.46
N ARG A 10 -2.07 -2.08 26.92
CA ARG A 10 -1.22 -1.36 25.95
C ARG A 10 -1.57 -1.68 24.50
N MET A 11 -2.12 -2.87 24.23
CA MET A 11 -2.68 -3.22 22.90
C MET A 11 -3.93 -2.42 22.53
N ALA A 12 -4.74 -2.00 23.50
CA ALA A 12 -5.95 -1.20 23.22
C ALA A 12 -5.68 0.28 22.86
N ARG A 13 -4.40 0.70 22.75
CA ARG A 13 -4.01 2.09 22.38
C ARG A 13 -3.03 2.15 21.20
N ALA A 14 -2.78 1.03 20.54
CA ALA A 14 -1.99 0.95 19.32
C ALA A 14 -2.86 0.60 18.10
N GLY A 15 -4.08 1.15 18.04
CA GLY A 15 -4.96 1.07 16.88
C GLY A 15 -4.52 2.04 15.77
N MET A 16 -3.28 1.89 15.28
CA MET A 16 -2.82 2.62 14.11
C MET A 16 -1.70 1.86 13.39
N VAL A 17 -2.04 0.71 12.82
CA VAL A 17 -1.34 0.17 11.63
C VAL A 17 -2.34 0.11 10.50
N ALA A 18 -2.82 1.28 10.10
CA ALA A 18 -3.44 1.48 8.80
C ALA A 18 -2.37 2.04 7.87
N ALA A 19 -1.73 1.18 7.07
CA ALA A 19 -1.11 1.52 5.78
C ALA A 19 -0.24 0.36 5.25
N VAL A 20 -0.85 -0.80 4.97
CA VAL A 20 -0.25 -1.79 4.05
C VAL A 20 -1.24 -2.03 2.90
N CYS A 21 -1.60 -0.96 2.20
CA CYS A 21 -2.17 -1.03 0.86
C CYS A 21 -1.82 0.27 0.14
N GLY A 22 -1.03 0.19 -0.94
CA GLY A 22 -0.92 1.28 -1.91
C GLY A 22 0.44 1.96 -2.03
N ALA A 23 1.51 1.20 -2.31
CA ALA A 23 2.69 1.77 -2.96
C ALA A 23 3.02 0.95 -4.21
N LEU A 24 2.21 1.12 -5.26
CA LEU A 24 2.62 0.85 -6.63
C LEU A 24 3.78 1.78 -6.96
N ALA A 25 5.00 1.31 -6.68
CA ALA A 25 6.25 1.96 -7.01
C ALA A 25 6.47 1.92 -8.52
N LEU A 26 6.02 2.95 -9.24
CA LEU A 26 6.46 3.22 -10.60
C LEU A 26 7.79 4.01 -10.54
N GLY A 27 8.85 3.34 -11.01
CA GLY A 27 10.23 3.80 -10.92
C GLY A 27 10.52 5.14 -11.59
N THR A 28 11.26 5.98 -10.89
CA THR A 28 11.83 7.22 -11.37
C THR A 28 13.12 6.97 -12.14
N GLY A 29 13.00 6.64 -13.43
CA GLY A 29 14.09 6.69 -14.39
C GLY A 29 14.13 8.04 -15.12
N VAL A 30 14.86 9.03 -14.57
CA VAL A 30 15.07 10.32 -15.25
C VAL A 30 16.37 10.25 -16.06
N ALA A 31 16.27 9.99 -17.37
CA ALA A 31 17.37 10.23 -18.30
C ALA A 31 16.85 10.59 -19.70
N GLY A 32 16.71 11.91 -19.94
CA GLY A 32 16.90 12.53 -21.25
C GLY A 32 15.85 12.29 -22.34
N THR A 33 15.10 13.34 -22.68
CA THR A 33 15.19 13.99 -24.00
C THR A 33 14.28 15.21 -24.03
N ALA A 34 14.90 16.37 -24.25
CA ALA A 34 14.22 17.57 -24.69
C ALA A 34 13.78 17.42 -26.16
N MET A 35 12.68 18.08 -26.52
CA MET A 35 12.09 18.27 -27.88
C MET A 35 10.95 17.31 -28.27
N ALA A 36 9.74 17.58 -27.77
CA ALA A 36 8.47 17.23 -28.44
C ALA A 36 7.33 18.18 -27.99
N GLN A 37 7.57 19.49 -28.04
CA GLN A 37 6.59 20.51 -27.66
C GLN A 37 5.91 21.08 -28.91
N GLN A 38 4.92 20.40 -29.49
CA GLN A 38 3.91 21.12 -30.30
C GLN A 38 2.56 20.40 -30.54
N GLN A 39 2.26 19.26 -29.90
CA GLN A 39 0.96 18.60 -30.08
C GLN A 39 0.47 17.90 -28.79
N GLY A 40 0.76 18.49 -27.61
CA GLY A 40 0.60 17.82 -26.31
C GLY A 40 -0.20 18.58 -25.25
N GLY A 41 -1.06 19.54 -25.62
CA GLY A 41 -1.87 20.32 -24.66
C GLY A 41 -3.08 19.55 -24.12
N GLN A 42 -3.98 19.13 -25.02
CA GLN A 42 -5.26 18.51 -24.63
C GLN A 42 -5.10 17.13 -23.98
N GLY A 43 -4.18 16.29 -24.45
CA GLY A 43 -3.93 14.97 -23.85
C GLY A 43 -3.30 15.06 -22.46
N MET A 44 -2.51 16.12 -22.20
CA MET A 44 -1.91 16.34 -20.89
C MET A 44 -2.94 16.85 -19.87
N GLU A 45 -3.86 17.72 -20.28
CA GLU A 45 -4.95 18.21 -19.42
C GLU A 45 -5.93 17.08 -19.05
N GLN A 46 -6.30 16.22 -20.02
CA GLN A 46 -7.16 15.05 -19.75
C GLN A 46 -6.49 14.04 -18.82
N ALA A 47 -5.20 13.73 -19.05
CA ALA A 47 -4.45 12.85 -18.16
C ALA A 47 -4.36 13.40 -16.72
N GLN A 48 -4.21 14.72 -16.57
CA GLN A 48 -4.17 15.34 -15.24
C GLN A 48 -5.53 15.26 -14.53
N GLN A 49 -6.65 15.47 -15.24
CA GLN A 49 -7.98 15.34 -14.68
C GLN A 49 -8.29 13.89 -14.25
N ALA A 50 -7.96 12.92 -15.09
CA ALA A 50 -8.08 11.49 -14.77
C ALA A 50 -7.30 11.12 -13.50
N GLN A 51 -6.05 11.62 -13.37
CA GLN A 51 -5.24 11.39 -12.18
C GLN A 51 -5.86 11.99 -10.90
N MET A 52 -6.37 13.23 -10.98
CA MET A 52 -7.05 13.85 -9.83
C MET A 52 -8.29 13.06 -9.43
N ARG A 53 -9.07 12.59 -10.40
CA ARG A 53 -10.28 11.83 -10.12
C ARG A 53 -9.98 10.46 -9.51
N LEU A 54 -8.95 9.77 -9.98
CA LEU A 54 -8.49 8.53 -9.35
C LEU A 54 -8.06 8.72 -7.89
N GLN A 55 -7.36 9.82 -7.59
CA GLN A 55 -6.98 10.13 -6.21
C GLN A 55 -8.22 10.34 -5.33
N GLU A 56 -9.25 11.01 -5.83
CA GLU A 56 -10.50 11.22 -5.11
C GLU A 56 -11.25 9.89 -4.90
N ILE A 57 -11.34 9.04 -5.93
CA ILE A 57 -11.97 7.71 -5.82
C ILE A 57 -11.22 6.85 -4.80
N HIS A 58 -9.88 6.85 -4.81
CA HIS A 58 -9.08 6.13 -3.82
C HIS A 58 -9.34 6.61 -2.39
N GLN A 59 -9.47 7.92 -2.18
CA GLN A 59 -9.83 8.48 -0.87
C GLN A 59 -11.22 8.01 -0.44
N GLN A 60 -12.21 8.11 -1.34
CA GLN A 60 -13.59 7.70 -1.06
C GLN A 60 -13.67 6.21 -0.75
N LEU A 61 -13.08 5.34 -1.57
CA LEU A 61 -13.06 3.90 -1.30
C LEU A 61 -12.34 3.56 0.02
N GLY A 62 -11.26 4.27 0.36
CA GLY A 62 -10.57 4.10 1.64
C GLY A 62 -11.42 4.49 2.84
N GLU A 63 -12.18 5.59 2.75
CA GLU A 63 -13.13 6.01 3.79
C GLU A 63 -14.26 4.99 3.97
N LEU A 64 -14.82 4.48 2.87
CA LEU A 64 -15.87 3.46 2.90
C LEU A 64 -15.35 2.13 3.48
N GLN A 65 -14.14 1.72 3.12
CA GLN A 65 -13.47 0.55 3.70
C GLN A 65 -13.32 0.71 5.21
N GLN A 66 -12.86 1.88 5.67
CA GLN A 66 -12.70 2.14 7.10
C GLN A 66 -14.05 2.05 7.84
N GLN A 67 -15.10 2.70 7.31
CA GLN A 67 -16.45 2.65 7.89
C GLN A 67 -16.98 1.21 7.94
N THR A 68 -16.81 0.47 6.85
CA THR A 68 -17.20 -0.94 6.77
C THR A 68 -16.47 -1.77 7.82
N LEU A 69 -15.16 -1.59 8.00
CA LEU A 69 -14.40 -2.27 9.05
C LEU A 69 -14.82 -1.85 10.46
N GLU A 70 -15.15 -0.58 10.69
CA GLU A 70 -15.63 -0.08 11.99
C GLU A 70 -17.00 -0.66 12.38
N ASP A 71 -17.88 -0.88 11.40
CA ASP A 71 -19.23 -1.41 11.62
C ASP A 71 -19.28 -2.95 11.61
N ASN A 72 -18.32 -3.62 10.97
CA ASN A 72 -18.30 -5.08 10.85
C ASN A 72 -17.21 -5.73 11.73
N ALA A 73 -17.61 -6.17 12.92
CA ALA A 73 -16.70 -6.86 13.86
C ALA A 73 -16.10 -8.17 13.32
N GLY A 74 -16.82 -8.87 12.44
CA GLY A 74 -16.32 -10.08 11.78
C GLY A 74 -15.14 -9.78 10.86
N LEU A 75 -15.26 -8.74 10.03
CA LEU A 75 -14.18 -8.33 9.12
C LEU A 75 -12.93 -7.86 9.86
N ARG A 76 -13.08 -7.22 11.02
CA ARG A 76 -11.91 -6.89 11.86
C ARG A 76 -11.21 -8.13 12.37
N GLN A 77 -11.96 -9.16 12.77
CA GLN A 77 -11.36 -10.42 13.18
C GLN A 77 -10.64 -11.08 12.00
N GLU A 78 -11.24 -11.11 10.81
CA GLU A 78 -10.60 -11.65 9.61
C GLU A 78 -9.31 -10.88 9.25
N GLN A 79 -9.30 -9.55 9.42
CA GLN A 79 -8.11 -8.73 9.25
C GLN A 79 -7.01 -9.10 10.27
N GLU A 80 -7.35 -9.19 11.57
CA GLU A 80 -6.40 -9.59 12.62
C GLU A 80 -5.84 -11.00 12.38
N ASP A 81 -6.69 -11.93 11.95
CA ASP A 81 -6.30 -13.31 11.65
C ASP A 81 -5.37 -13.37 10.43
N LEU A 82 -5.61 -12.54 9.41
CA LEU A 82 -4.74 -12.42 8.23
C LEU A 82 -3.38 -11.81 8.58
N GLU A 83 -3.34 -10.79 9.44
CA GLU A 83 -2.10 -10.18 9.94
C GLU A 83 -1.25 -11.20 10.72
N GLU A 84 -1.87 -11.96 11.64
CA GLU A 84 -1.17 -13.00 12.40
C GLU A 84 -0.73 -14.16 11.51
N MET A 85 -1.51 -14.50 10.47
CA MET A 85 -1.12 -15.48 9.47
C MET A 85 0.12 -15.01 8.70
N ALA A 86 0.16 -13.76 8.23
CA ALA A 86 1.32 -13.20 7.55
C ALA A 86 2.59 -13.33 8.41
N VAL A 87 2.49 -12.95 9.69
CA VAL A 87 3.59 -13.04 10.64
C VAL A 87 4.05 -14.49 10.83
N THR A 88 3.11 -15.41 11.05
CA THR A 88 3.42 -16.83 11.25
C THR A 88 4.04 -17.44 9.99
N THR A 89 3.56 -17.09 8.81
CA THR A 89 4.12 -17.55 7.53
C THR A 89 5.55 -17.07 7.37
N MET A 90 5.82 -15.79 7.58
CA MET A 90 7.17 -15.21 7.56
C MET A 90 8.12 -15.90 8.56
N GLU A 91 7.68 -16.10 9.81
CA GLU A 91 8.45 -16.81 10.84
C GLU A 91 8.77 -18.26 10.42
N SER A 92 7.79 -18.95 9.82
CA SER A 92 7.95 -20.33 9.33
C SER A 92 8.97 -20.45 8.19
N MET A 93 9.14 -19.37 7.41
CA MET A 93 10.12 -19.25 6.33
C MET A 93 11.51 -18.83 6.84
N GLY A 94 11.66 -18.59 8.15
CA GLY A 94 12.92 -18.28 8.80
C GLY A 94 13.22 -16.80 8.97
N HIS A 95 12.24 -15.94 8.71
CA HIS A 95 12.34 -14.49 8.94
C HIS A 95 11.97 -14.12 10.39
N ASP A 96 12.29 -12.89 10.80
CA ASP A 96 11.92 -12.32 12.11
C ASP A 96 11.07 -11.05 11.96
N PRO A 97 9.85 -11.15 11.39
CA PRO A 97 9.02 -9.98 11.10
C PRO A 97 8.71 -9.16 12.34
N ARG A 98 8.51 -9.80 13.51
CA ARG A 98 8.23 -9.11 14.77
C ARG A 98 9.44 -8.32 15.24
N GLY A 99 10.64 -8.90 15.19
CA GLY A 99 11.88 -8.22 15.50
C GLY A 99 12.16 -7.05 14.55
N ASN A 100 11.94 -7.23 13.24
CA ASN A 100 12.09 -6.16 12.26
C ASN A 100 11.14 -4.98 12.56
N ILE A 101 9.87 -5.27 12.87
CA ILE A 101 8.87 -4.24 13.22
C ILE A 101 9.29 -3.49 14.49
N GLU A 102 9.65 -4.21 15.56
CA GLU A 102 10.10 -3.59 16.82
C GLU A 102 11.33 -2.69 16.56
N ARG A 103 12.27 -3.16 15.75
CA ARG A 103 13.48 -2.40 15.43
C ARG A 103 13.20 -1.16 14.59
N LEU A 104 12.28 -1.24 13.63
CA LEU A 104 11.85 -0.10 12.83
C LEU A 104 11.20 0.99 13.69
N GLU A 105 10.38 0.61 14.67
CA GLU A 105 9.79 1.55 15.63
C GLU A 105 10.86 2.24 16.48
N GLU A 106 11.82 1.47 17.01
CA GLU A 106 12.96 2.02 17.78
C GLU A 106 13.80 2.99 16.95
N LEU A 107 14.09 2.64 15.69
CA LEU A 107 14.91 3.46 14.80
C LEU A 107 14.19 4.75 14.40
N ARG A 108 12.87 4.71 14.19
CA ARG A 108 12.05 5.91 13.97
C ARG A 108 12.16 6.88 15.15
N ASP A 109 11.99 6.37 16.36
CA ASP A 109 12.04 7.19 17.57
C ASP A 109 13.45 7.79 17.78
N GLN A 110 14.50 7.03 17.46
CA GLN A 110 15.89 7.51 17.47
C GLN A 110 16.18 8.55 16.40
N LEU A 111 15.64 8.39 15.19
CA LEU A 111 15.79 9.36 14.09
C LEU A 111 15.18 10.72 14.46
N GLN A 112 14.00 10.69 15.08
CA GLN A 112 13.35 11.90 15.59
C GLN A 112 14.18 12.56 16.71
N ALA A 113 14.78 11.75 17.59
CA ALA A 113 15.64 12.26 18.66
C ALA A 113 16.99 12.80 18.18
N ALA A 114 17.51 12.30 17.05
CA ALA A 114 18.77 12.72 16.44
C ALA A 114 18.64 14.01 15.60
N GLU A 115 17.53 14.75 15.72
CA GLU A 115 17.33 16.01 15.01
C GLU A 115 18.47 17.00 15.32
N GLY A 116 19.21 17.39 14.28
CA GLY A 116 20.36 18.30 14.40
C GLY A 116 21.73 17.62 14.49
N ASP A 117 21.80 16.28 14.45
CA ASP A 117 23.03 15.51 14.28
C ASP A 117 23.01 14.72 12.96
N PRO A 118 23.52 15.30 11.85
CA PRO A 118 23.45 14.68 10.53
C PRO A 118 24.19 13.34 10.42
N GLU A 119 25.29 13.16 11.17
CA GLU A 119 26.07 11.92 11.12
C GLU A 119 25.32 10.78 11.82
N GLN A 120 24.72 11.07 12.98
CA GLN A 120 23.87 10.11 13.68
C GLN A 120 22.61 9.79 12.87
N GLN A 121 21.97 10.81 12.27
CA GLN A 121 20.81 10.60 11.41
C GLN A 121 21.12 9.70 10.21
N GLN A 122 22.27 9.89 9.57
CA GLN A 122 22.67 9.04 8.45
C GLN A 122 22.80 7.58 8.87
N SER A 123 23.51 7.29 9.97
CA SER A 123 23.70 5.92 10.45
C SER A 123 22.37 5.26 10.86
N LEU A 124 21.48 6.00 11.53
CA LEU A 124 20.15 5.49 11.89
C LEU A 124 19.28 5.25 10.67
N PHE A 125 19.40 6.09 9.64
CA PHE A 125 18.68 5.93 8.39
C PHE A 125 19.15 4.69 7.64
N GLU A 126 20.47 4.43 7.58
CA GLU A 126 21.02 3.21 6.98
C GLU A 126 20.47 1.96 7.67
N ALA A 127 20.49 1.92 9.01
CA ALA A 127 19.89 0.81 9.78
C ALA A 127 18.38 0.67 9.52
N PHE A 128 17.66 1.79 9.42
CA PHE A 128 16.22 1.78 9.12
C PHE A 128 15.94 1.18 7.73
N GLN A 129 16.77 1.50 6.74
CA GLN A 129 16.64 0.93 5.40
C GLN A 129 16.92 -0.58 5.39
N GLU A 130 17.93 -1.04 6.12
CA GLU A 130 18.25 -2.48 6.23
C GLU A 130 17.07 -3.28 6.83
N GLU A 131 16.52 -2.83 7.95
CA GLU A 131 15.37 -3.49 8.58
C GLU A 131 14.12 -3.47 7.69
N ARG A 132 13.90 -2.36 6.97
CA ARG A 132 12.78 -2.25 6.03
C ARG A 132 12.93 -3.23 4.87
N MET A 133 14.13 -3.36 4.30
CA MET A 133 14.40 -4.32 3.23
C MET A 133 14.19 -5.77 3.69
N ALA A 134 14.63 -6.11 4.90
CA ALA A 134 14.43 -7.45 5.47
C ALA A 134 12.93 -7.76 5.64
N LEU A 135 12.16 -6.80 6.15
CA LEU A 135 10.71 -6.96 6.29
C LEU A 135 10.00 -7.07 4.92
N GLU A 136 10.41 -6.25 3.93
CA GLU A 136 9.87 -6.31 2.56
C GLU A 136 10.18 -7.66 1.87
N GLU A 137 11.36 -8.23 2.10
CA GLU A 137 11.73 -9.58 1.62
C GLU A 137 10.86 -10.64 2.28
N ALA A 138 10.71 -10.60 3.61
CA ALA A 138 9.85 -11.53 4.34
C ALA A 138 8.39 -11.47 3.85
N GLN A 139 7.85 -10.26 3.64
CA GLN A 139 6.50 -10.09 3.11
C GLN A 139 6.35 -10.68 1.71
N ARG A 140 7.36 -10.51 0.84
CA ARG A 140 7.34 -11.08 -0.51
C ARG A 140 7.30 -12.60 -0.45
N ASP A 141 8.12 -13.21 0.40
CA ASP A 141 8.16 -14.66 0.56
C ASP A 141 6.83 -15.19 1.10
N ALA A 142 6.23 -14.51 2.08
CA ALA A 142 4.92 -14.88 2.61
C ALA A 142 3.79 -14.76 1.57
N MET A 143 3.90 -13.84 0.60
CA MET A 143 2.96 -13.76 -0.52
C MET A 143 3.06 -14.94 -1.49
N GLU A 144 4.12 -15.74 -1.43
CA GLU A 144 4.23 -16.97 -2.22
C GLU A 144 3.50 -18.15 -1.56
N ASP A 145 3.05 -18.02 -0.31
CA ASP A 145 2.29 -19.05 0.39
C ASP A 145 0.84 -19.11 -0.11
N GLU A 146 0.44 -20.30 -0.58
CA GLU A 146 -0.90 -20.51 -1.18
C GLU A 146 -2.03 -20.26 -0.17
N ALA A 147 -1.86 -20.67 1.09
CA ALA A 147 -2.88 -20.50 2.11
C ALA A 147 -3.04 -19.04 2.50
N PHE A 148 -1.94 -18.29 2.57
CA PHE A 148 -1.98 -16.84 2.77
C PHE A 148 -2.67 -16.12 1.60
N MET A 149 -2.37 -16.49 0.35
CA MET A 149 -3.05 -15.92 -0.83
C MET A 149 -4.56 -16.19 -0.82
N GLU A 150 -4.98 -17.41 -0.47
CA GLU A 150 -6.40 -17.78 -0.36
C GLU A 150 -7.10 -16.97 0.73
N ALA A 151 -6.52 -16.89 1.94
CA ALA A 151 -7.06 -16.09 3.04
C ALA A 151 -7.14 -14.59 2.69
N GLN A 152 -6.15 -14.06 1.98
CA GLN A 152 -6.16 -12.67 1.52
C GLN A 152 -7.28 -12.43 0.48
N GLN A 153 -7.52 -13.38 -0.42
CA GLN A 153 -8.59 -13.28 -1.40
C GLN A 153 -9.96 -13.32 -0.72
N ASP A 154 -10.17 -14.27 0.20
CA ASP A 154 -11.41 -14.40 0.95
C ASP A 154 -11.73 -13.12 1.74
N PHE A 155 -10.73 -12.54 2.41
CA PHE A 155 -10.89 -11.27 3.13
C PHE A 155 -11.29 -10.13 2.18
N GLN A 156 -10.64 -10.00 1.02
CA GLN A 156 -10.96 -8.96 0.03
C GLN A 156 -12.38 -9.12 -0.51
N ASP A 157 -12.81 -10.34 -0.80
CA ASP A 157 -14.16 -10.63 -1.30
C ASP A 157 -15.22 -10.33 -0.23
N ASN A 158 -14.96 -10.71 1.02
CA ASN A 158 -15.84 -10.42 2.15
C ASN A 158 -15.94 -8.91 2.43
N LEU A 159 -14.81 -8.21 2.41
CA LEU A 159 -14.75 -6.76 2.60
C LEU A 159 -15.53 -6.05 1.50
N LEU A 160 -15.32 -6.40 0.23
CA LEU A 160 -16.03 -5.81 -0.89
C LEU A 160 -17.54 -6.10 -0.82
N ALA A 161 -17.92 -7.32 -0.44
CA ALA A 161 -19.33 -7.68 -0.26
C ALA A 161 -19.99 -6.83 0.85
N ALA A 162 -19.29 -6.60 1.95
CA ALA A 162 -19.78 -5.73 3.03
C ALA A 162 -19.84 -4.26 2.61
N MET A 163 -18.80 -3.74 1.93
CA MET A 163 -18.80 -2.37 1.41
C MET A 163 -19.98 -2.14 0.46
N ARG A 164 -20.30 -3.11 -0.42
CA ARG A 164 -21.48 -3.03 -1.30
C ARG A 164 -22.80 -3.07 -0.54
N ALA A 165 -22.87 -3.85 0.54
CA ALA A 165 -24.07 -3.99 1.34
C ALA A 165 -24.36 -2.72 2.16
N ASP A 166 -23.31 -2.11 2.72
CA ASP A 166 -23.41 -0.95 3.60
C ASP A 166 -23.40 0.37 2.81
N HIS A 167 -22.71 0.40 1.66
CA HIS A 167 -22.49 1.59 0.83
C HIS A 167 -22.79 1.29 -0.65
N PRO A 168 -24.02 1.55 -1.14
CA PRO A 168 -24.39 1.27 -2.53
C PRO A 168 -23.58 2.06 -3.57
N GLU A 169 -22.99 3.20 -3.20
CA GLU A 169 -22.06 3.97 -4.03
C GLU A 169 -20.74 3.25 -4.33
N THR A 170 -20.42 2.18 -3.58
CA THR A 170 -19.21 1.38 -3.80
C THR A 170 -19.11 0.89 -5.24
N ASP A 171 -20.21 0.40 -5.81
CA ASP A 171 -20.22 -0.12 -7.18
C ASP A 171 -20.00 1.00 -8.23
N ASP A 172 -20.56 2.18 -7.98
CA ASP A 172 -20.38 3.33 -8.87
C ASP A 172 -18.91 3.81 -8.86
N LEU A 173 -18.29 3.86 -7.68
CA LEU A 173 -16.89 4.25 -7.53
C LEU A 173 -15.93 3.25 -8.19
N ILE A 174 -16.19 1.95 -8.05
CA ILE A 174 -15.40 0.91 -8.71
C ILE A 174 -15.55 0.98 -10.22
N ALA A 175 -16.78 1.14 -10.72
CA ALA A 175 -17.03 1.27 -12.16
C ALA A 175 -16.30 2.49 -12.75
N GLU A 176 -16.35 3.63 -12.06
CA GLU A 176 -15.65 4.84 -12.49
C GLU A 176 -14.13 4.67 -12.46
N PHE A 177 -13.60 4.00 -11.44
CA PHE A 177 -12.18 3.66 -11.36
C PHE A 177 -11.72 2.82 -12.56
N GLU A 178 -12.47 1.77 -12.90
CA GLU A 178 -12.17 0.90 -14.05
C GLU A 178 -12.24 1.66 -15.38
N GLU A 179 -13.23 2.55 -15.55
CA GLU A 179 -13.36 3.39 -16.73
C GLU A 179 -12.14 4.29 -16.91
N ILE A 180 -11.75 5.03 -15.85
CA ILE A 180 -10.61 5.94 -15.91
C ILE A 180 -9.30 5.16 -16.17
N GLN A 181 -9.11 3.98 -15.58
CA GLN A 181 -7.94 3.15 -15.89
C GLN A 181 -7.89 2.74 -17.37
N GLN A 182 -9.02 2.34 -17.94
CA GLN A 182 -9.11 1.97 -19.35
C GLN A 182 -8.83 3.16 -20.27
N GLU A 183 -9.35 4.34 -19.94
CA GLU A 183 -9.07 5.58 -20.69
C GLU A 183 -7.59 5.93 -20.67
N MET A 184 -6.94 5.86 -19.49
CA MET A 184 -5.50 6.12 -19.37
C MET A 184 -4.67 5.12 -20.19
N MET A 185 -5.02 3.84 -20.15
CA MET A 185 -4.34 2.81 -20.94
C MET A 185 -4.48 3.06 -22.46
N GLN A 186 -5.67 3.51 -22.90
CA GLN A 186 -5.90 3.88 -24.30
C GLN A 186 -5.14 5.14 -24.70
N MET A 187 -5.06 6.15 -23.82
CA MET A 187 -4.27 7.37 -24.06
C MET A 187 -2.78 7.05 -24.20
N GLN A 188 -2.25 6.15 -23.35
CA GLN A 188 -0.85 5.73 -23.41
C GLN A 188 -0.53 4.98 -24.72
N GLN A 189 -1.44 4.12 -25.19
CA GLN A 189 -1.29 3.43 -26.47
C GLN A 189 -1.34 4.39 -27.67
N GLN A 190 -2.20 5.42 -27.62
CA GLN A 190 -2.31 6.43 -28.68
C GLN A 190 -1.12 7.42 -28.67
N GLY A 191 -0.53 7.71 -27.50
CA GLY A 191 0.65 8.55 -27.37
C GLY A 191 1.99 7.85 -27.64
N GLY A 192 2.08 6.52 -27.49
CA GLY A 192 3.32 5.74 -27.64
C GLY A 192 3.58 5.14 -29.03
N GLY A 193 2.64 5.25 -29.98
CA GLY A 193 2.68 4.55 -31.27
C GLY A 193 3.55 5.16 -32.38
N MET A 194 4.31 6.25 -32.13
CA MET A 194 5.04 6.98 -33.18
C MET A 194 6.58 6.88 -33.13
N GLN A 195 7.15 5.97 -32.32
CA GLN A 195 8.61 5.82 -32.19
C GLN A 195 9.06 4.36 -32.46
N GLY A 196 8.71 3.84 -33.64
CA GLY A 196 9.10 2.48 -34.06
C GLY A 196 9.35 2.31 -35.57
N GLY A 197 9.45 3.41 -36.34
CA GLY A 197 9.67 3.38 -37.79
C GLY A 197 10.95 4.12 -38.17
N GLY A 198 12.09 3.45 -38.08
CA GLY A 198 13.36 4.09 -38.41
C GLY A 198 14.60 3.21 -38.37
N ILE A 199 14.53 1.96 -38.85
CA ILE A 199 15.73 1.25 -39.33
C ILE A 199 15.34 0.46 -40.59
N GLN A 200 15.75 0.98 -41.74
CA GLN A 200 16.16 0.21 -42.92
C GLN A 200 17.09 1.10 -43.76
#